data_AF-A0A933IXY8-F1
#
_entry.id   AF-A0A933IXY8-F1
#
_cell.length_a   1.000
_cell.length_b   1.000
_cell.length_c   1.000
_cell.angle_alpha   90.00
_cell.angle_beta   90.00
_cell.angle_gamma   90.00
#
_symmetry.space_group_name_H-M   'P 1'
#
loop_
_entity.id
_entity.type
_entity.pdbx_description
1 polymer ?
#
loop_
_entity_poly.entity_id
_entity_poly.type
_entity_poly.pdbx_seq_one_letter_code
_entity_poly.pdbx_strand_id
1 'polypeptide(L)'
;MLSPEGLEWQYESPGEMRWQQALDYAAALALNDKSDWRLPTLAELETLLDRTQSRSDGRAPMREDVPFRDLRSYWSCTTFERDTKTAWILMFDGAYLLSYPKGNRYWVRCVRG
;
A
#
# COMPACT_ATOMS: atom_id res chain seq x y z
N MET A 1 -2.24 11.04 -12.34
CA MET A 1 -3.17 11.75 -11.43
C MET A 1 -2.57 11.62 -10.04
N LEU A 2 -2.37 12.75 -9.33
CA LEU A 2 -1.78 12.77 -7.99
C LEU A 2 -2.86 12.45 -6.95
N SER A 3 -2.52 11.75 -5.87
CA SER A 3 -3.43 11.55 -4.73
C SER A 3 -3.61 12.87 -3.94
N PRO A 4 -4.51 12.94 -2.94
CA PRO A 4 -4.78 14.15 -2.16
C PRO A 4 -3.54 14.76 -1.48
N GLU A 5 -2.47 13.99 -1.32
CA GLU A 5 -1.22 14.36 -0.65
C GLU A 5 -0.10 14.74 -1.64
N GLY A 6 -0.39 14.79 -2.94
CA GLY A 6 0.64 15.02 -3.97
C GLY A 6 1.50 13.80 -4.26
N LEU A 7 1.09 12.62 -3.78
CA LEU A 7 1.82 11.37 -4.01
C LEU A 7 1.45 10.77 -5.36
N GLU A 8 2.45 10.17 -6.00
CA GLU A 8 2.28 9.39 -7.23
C GLU A 8 2.37 7.90 -6.89
N TRP A 9 1.36 7.14 -7.31
CA TRP A 9 1.25 5.71 -7.05
C TRP A 9 1.56 4.90 -8.30
N GLN A 10 2.28 3.80 -8.12
CA GLN A 10 2.50 2.81 -9.17
C GLN A 10 1.14 2.28 -9.67
N TYR A 11 0.93 2.23 -10.98
CA TYR A 11 -0.32 1.76 -11.58
C TYR A 11 -0.40 0.22 -11.59
N GLU A 12 0.61 -0.45 -12.14
CA GLU A 12 0.71 -1.91 -12.16
C GLU A 12 1.54 -2.43 -10.98
N SER A 13 0.97 -3.34 -10.19
CA SER A 13 1.71 -3.99 -9.12
C SER A 13 2.68 -5.04 -9.69
N PRO A 14 3.92 -5.15 -9.16
CA PRO A 14 4.86 -6.20 -9.54
C PRO A 14 4.50 -7.59 -8.97
N GLY A 15 3.40 -7.70 -8.22
CA GLY A 15 2.98 -8.94 -7.57
C GLY A 15 3.34 -9.01 -6.09
N GLU A 16 3.32 -10.22 -5.56
CA GLU A 16 3.49 -10.48 -4.13
C GLU A 16 4.94 -10.75 -3.75
N MET A 17 5.39 -10.12 -2.66
CA MET A 17 6.76 -10.25 -2.15
C MET A 17 6.77 -10.39 -0.63
N ARG A 18 7.86 -10.94 -0.08
CA ARG A 18 8.14 -10.78 1.35
C ARG A 18 8.45 -9.32 1.65
N TRP A 19 8.26 -8.91 2.90
CA TRP A 19 8.37 -7.50 3.27
C TRP A 19 9.74 -6.88 2.92
N GLN A 20 10.84 -7.58 3.23
CA GLN A 20 12.19 -7.09 2.87
C GLN A 20 12.39 -7.01 1.36
N GLN A 21 11.92 -8.02 0.60
CA GLN A 21 12.00 -8.01 -0.86
C GLN A 21 11.19 -6.86 -1.46
N ALA A 22 10.06 -6.50 -0.86
CA ALA A 22 9.24 -5.37 -1.29
C ALA A 22 9.96 -4.03 -1.08
N LEU A 23 10.66 -3.87 0.05
CA LEU A 23 11.50 -2.70 0.31
C LEU A 23 12.64 -2.60 -0.69
N ASP A 24 13.36 -3.70 -0.91
CA ASP A 24 14.50 -3.75 -1.82
C ASP A 24 14.05 -3.49 -3.27
N TYR A 25 12.92 -4.07 -3.69
CA TYR A 25 12.32 -3.81 -5.00
C TYR A 25 11.98 -2.33 -5.17
N ALA A 26 11.28 -1.74 -4.18
CA ALA A 26 10.86 -0.36 -4.29
C ALA A 26 12.06 0.60 -4.38
N ALA A 27 13.10 0.37 -3.58
CA ALA A 27 14.33 1.18 -3.59
C ALA A 27 15.14 1.05 -4.90
N ALA A 28 14.99 -0.06 -5.62
CA ALA A 28 15.65 -0.28 -6.91
C ALA A 28 14.77 0.06 -8.12
N LEU A 29 13.50 0.42 -7.90
CA LEU A 29 12.54 0.63 -8.98
C LEU A 29 12.86 1.92 -9.74
N ALA A 30 13.15 1.78 -11.03
CA ALA A 30 13.16 2.87 -11.99
C ALA A 30 11.95 2.72 -12.93
N LEU A 31 11.02 3.66 -12.90
CA LEU A 31 9.78 3.62 -13.67
C LEU A 31 9.43 5.03 -14.17
N ASN A 32 9.17 5.18 -15.47
CA ASN A 32 8.83 6.45 -16.12
C ASN A 32 9.85 7.56 -15.80
N ASP A 33 11.14 7.25 -15.98
CA ASP A 33 12.28 8.14 -15.72
C ASP A 33 12.39 8.65 -14.26
N LYS A 34 11.77 7.93 -13.31
CA LYS A 34 11.79 8.24 -11.86
C LYS A 34 12.35 7.07 -11.07
N SER A 35 13.17 7.36 -10.07
CA SER A 35 13.89 6.38 -9.25
C SER A 35 13.71 6.57 -7.73
N ASP A 36 12.88 7.52 -7.32
CA ASP A 36 12.54 7.86 -5.93
C ASP A 36 11.30 7.09 -5.43
N TRP A 37 11.09 5.89 -5.96
CA TRP A 37 10.03 5.00 -5.52
C TRP A 37 10.35 4.38 -4.17
N ARG A 38 9.32 4.20 -3.34
CA ARG A 38 9.42 3.54 -2.04
C ARG A 38 8.17 2.72 -1.76
N LEU A 39 8.28 1.81 -0.80
CA LEU A 39 7.12 1.15 -0.22
C LEU A 39 6.37 2.18 0.65
N PRO A 40 5.03 2.29 0.54
CA PRO A 40 4.25 3.30 1.25
C PRO A 40 4.25 3.04 2.75
N THR A 41 4.09 4.09 3.53
CA THR A 41 3.78 3.98 4.96
C THR A 41 2.34 3.51 5.16
N LEU A 42 2.02 3.08 6.39
CA LEU A 42 0.65 2.72 6.74
C LEU A 42 -0.33 3.89 6.55
N ALA A 43 0.09 5.10 6.96
CA ALA A 43 -0.73 6.30 6.86
C ALA A 43 -1.07 6.64 5.41
N GLU A 44 -0.11 6.54 4.50
CA GLU A 44 -0.34 6.78 3.06
C GLU A 44 -1.24 5.71 2.43
N LEU A 45 -1.13 4.44 2.84
CA LEU A 45 -2.09 3.43 2.38
C LEU A 45 -3.51 3.75 2.89
N GLU A 46 -3.62 4.17 4.14
CA GLU A 46 -4.90 4.53 4.76
C GLU A 46 -5.58 5.71 4.06
N THR A 47 -4.81 6.65 3.49
CA THR A 47 -5.37 7.80 2.76
C THR A 47 -6.05 7.41 1.44
N LEU A 48 -5.81 6.19 0.94
CA LEU A 48 -6.47 5.63 -0.24
C LEU A 48 -7.92 5.20 0.02
N LEU A 49 -8.32 5.05 1.28
CA LEU A 49 -9.70 4.75 1.66
C LEU A 49 -10.49 6.04 1.89
N ASP A 50 -11.73 6.06 1.41
CA ASP A 50 -12.69 7.10 1.80
C ASP A 50 -13.45 6.67 3.05
N ARG A 51 -12.95 7.07 4.21
CA ARG A 51 -13.59 6.77 5.51
C ARG A 51 -14.82 7.62 5.81
N THR A 52 -15.18 8.56 4.94
CA THR A 52 -16.42 9.34 5.07
C THR A 52 -17.59 8.67 4.37
N GLN A 53 -17.31 7.64 3.56
CA GLN A 53 -18.29 6.86 2.82
C GLN A 53 -18.31 5.41 3.28
N SER A 54 -19.40 4.72 2.95
CA SER A 54 -19.55 3.30 3.18
C SER A 54 -20.17 2.63 1.96
N ARG A 55 -19.60 1.50 1.55
CA ARG A 55 -20.21 0.57 0.60
C ARG A 55 -21.41 -0.13 1.25
N SER A 56 -22.14 -0.93 0.47
CA SER A 56 -23.30 -1.72 0.94
C SER A 56 -22.94 -2.75 2.01
N ASP A 57 -21.68 -3.20 2.07
CA ASP A 57 -21.17 -4.13 3.07
C ASP A 57 -20.65 -3.44 4.36
N GLY A 58 -20.84 -2.13 4.48
CA GLY A 58 -20.41 -1.36 5.66
C GLY A 58 -18.93 -0.93 5.65
N ARG A 59 -18.19 -1.20 4.57
CA ARG A 59 -16.74 -0.93 4.50
C ARG A 59 -16.44 0.35 3.72
N ALA A 60 -15.36 1.02 4.08
CA ALA A 60 -14.89 2.20 3.35
C ALA A 60 -14.49 1.82 1.92
N PRO A 61 -14.98 2.52 0.88
CA PRO A 61 -14.50 2.32 -0.49
C PRO A 61 -13.08 2.90 -0.67
N MET A 62 -12.40 2.46 -1.73
CA MET A 62 -11.21 3.16 -2.23
C MET A 62 -11.65 4.49 -2.84
N ARG A 63 -10.87 5.56 -2.63
CA ARG A 63 -11.18 6.88 -3.19
C ARG A 63 -11.15 6.89 -4.71
N GLU A 64 -11.99 7.75 -5.29
CA GLU A 64 -12.18 7.83 -6.73
C GLU A 64 -10.95 8.33 -7.50
N ASP A 65 -10.07 9.09 -6.86
CA ASP A 65 -8.85 9.64 -7.45
C ASP A 65 -7.63 8.69 -7.40
N VAL A 66 -7.76 7.55 -6.72
CA VAL A 66 -6.69 6.54 -6.69
C VAL A 66 -6.53 5.93 -8.10
N PRO A 67 -5.30 5.89 -8.65
CA PRO A 67 -5.12 5.57 -10.07
C PRO A 67 -5.26 4.09 -10.41
N PHE A 68 -5.51 3.21 -9.45
CA PHE A 68 -5.68 1.77 -9.65
C PHE A 68 -6.97 1.29 -8.97
N ARG A 69 -7.44 0.11 -9.38
CA ARG A 69 -8.67 -0.50 -8.86
C ARG A 69 -8.50 -1.99 -8.68
N ASP A 70 -8.21 -2.38 -7.44
CA ASP A 70 -8.27 -3.76 -6.99
C ASP A 70 -8.52 -3.79 -5.47
N LEU A 71 -8.93 -4.95 -4.97
CA LEU A 71 -9.24 -5.16 -3.55
C LEU A 71 -8.17 -6.01 -2.86
N ARG A 72 -6.92 -5.93 -3.31
CA ARG A 72 -5.81 -6.74 -2.78
C ARG A 72 -5.32 -6.22 -1.42
N SER A 73 -4.43 -6.98 -0.79
CA SER A 73 -3.77 -6.58 0.46
C SER A 73 -2.33 -6.14 0.19
N TYR A 74 -1.99 -4.92 0.61
CA TYR A 74 -0.71 -4.29 0.30
C TYR A 74 0.15 -4.13 1.54
N TRP A 75 1.43 -4.46 1.40
CA TRP A 75 2.44 -4.14 2.40
C TRP A 75 2.60 -2.62 2.57
N SER A 76 2.76 -2.19 3.82
CA SER A 76 3.39 -0.91 4.15
C SER A 76 4.85 -1.12 4.59
N CYS A 77 5.67 -0.09 4.55
CA CYS A 77 7.00 -0.05 5.16
C CYS A 77 6.96 0.16 6.69
N THR A 78 5.76 0.27 7.29
CA THR A 78 5.60 0.49 8.72
C THR A 78 5.69 -0.83 9.47
N THR A 79 6.76 -0.99 10.27
CA THR A 79 6.90 -2.11 11.21
C THR A 79 5.90 -1.97 12.35
N PHE A 80 5.29 -3.07 12.79
CA PHE A 80 4.41 -3.05 13.95
C PHE A 80 5.23 -2.87 15.22
N GLU A 81 4.87 -1.88 16.02
CA GLU A 81 5.64 -1.43 17.17
C GLU A 81 5.66 -2.46 18.31
N ARG A 82 4.64 -3.31 18.43
CA ARG A 82 4.56 -4.33 19.49
C ARG A 82 5.23 -5.66 19.12
N ASP A 83 5.44 -5.92 17.82
CA ASP A 83 6.18 -7.08 17.33
C ASP A 83 6.91 -6.74 16.02
N THR A 84 8.21 -6.49 16.14
CA THR A 84 9.06 -6.07 15.03
C THR A 84 9.28 -7.14 13.97
N LYS A 85 8.87 -8.39 14.23
CA LYS A 85 8.82 -9.48 13.23
C LYS A 85 7.65 -9.32 12.26
N THR A 86 6.74 -8.40 12.53
CA THR A 86 5.56 -8.11 11.70
C THR A 86 5.60 -6.70 11.12
N ALA A 87 4.86 -6.48 10.04
CA ALA A 87 4.63 -5.17 9.45
C ALA A 87 3.15 -4.99 9.14
N TRP A 88 2.71 -3.75 9.03
CA TRP A 88 1.32 -3.43 8.74
C TRP A 88 0.99 -3.63 7.26
N ILE A 89 -0.21 -4.13 6.99
CA ILE A 89 -0.83 -4.17 5.67
C ILE A 89 -2.17 -3.46 5.69
N LEU A 90 -2.58 -2.95 4.52
CA LEU A 90 -3.96 -2.56 4.25
C LEU A 90 -4.62 -3.63 3.39
N MET A 91 -5.75 -4.19 3.84
CA MET A 91 -6.60 -5.11 3.08
C MET A 91 -7.78 -4.34 2.47
N PHE A 92 -7.77 -4.07 1.16
CA PHE A 92 -8.81 -3.24 0.51
C PHE A 92 -10.18 -3.90 0.41
N ASP A 93 -10.25 -5.23 0.36
CA ASP A 93 -11.51 -5.97 0.40
C ASP A 93 -12.29 -5.67 1.69
N GLY A 94 -11.59 -5.67 2.81
CA GLY A 94 -12.08 -5.48 4.18
C GLY A 94 -12.02 -4.07 4.72
N ALA A 95 -11.24 -3.19 4.09
CA ALA A 95 -10.77 -1.93 4.67
C ALA A 95 -10.11 -2.11 6.06
N TYR A 96 -9.37 -3.21 6.24
CA TYR A 96 -8.70 -3.55 7.50
C TYR A 96 -7.23 -3.17 7.50
N LEU A 97 -6.76 -2.64 8.64
CA LEU A 97 -5.35 -2.45 8.94
C LEU A 97 -4.92 -3.50 9.96
N LEU A 98 -4.02 -4.39 9.56
CA LEU A 98 -3.58 -5.53 10.37
C LEU A 98 -2.06 -5.72 10.24
N SER A 99 -1.43 -6.27 11.27
CA SER A 99 -0.01 -6.62 11.24
C SER A 99 0.18 -8.11 10.95
N TYR A 100 1.15 -8.43 10.08
CA TYR A 100 1.47 -9.80 9.70
C TYR A 100 2.97 -10.07 9.65
N PRO A 101 3.41 -11.33 9.85
CA PRO A 101 4.83 -11.70 9.78
C PRO A 101 5.49 -11.26 8.48
N LYS A 102 6.67 -10.63 8.59
CA LYS A 102 7.45 -10.11 7.45
C LYS A 102 7.89 -11.20 6.45
N GLY A 103 7.81 -12.48 6.85
CA GLY A 103 8.05 -13.65 6.00
C GLY A 103 6.88 -14.05 5.09
N ASN A 104 5.68 -13.50 5.33
CA ASN A 104 4.51 -13.72 4.47
C ASN A 104 4.66 -12.96 3.15
N ARG A 105 3.89 -13.35 2.14
CA ARG A 105 3.82 -12.66 0.86
C ARG A 105 2.52 -11.87 0.77
N TYR A 106 2.63 -10.59 0.43
CA TYR A 106 1.51 -9.71 0.12
C TYR A 106 1.87 -8.82 -1.07
N TRP A 107 0.86 -8.22 -1.67
CA TRP A 107 1.03 -7.40 -2.87
C TRP A 107 1.86 -6.16 -2.55
N VAL A 108 2.66 -5.75 -3.54
CA VAL A 108 3.50 -4.55 -3.47
C VAL A 108 2.88 -3.47 -4.33
N ARG A 109 2.90 -2.24 -3.84
CA ARG A 109 2.58 -1.07 -4.64
C ARG A 109 3.42 0.08 -4.17
N CYS A 110 4.26 0.59 -5.07
CA CYS A 110 5.17 1.68 -4.73
C CYS A 110 4.47 3.04 -4.81
N VAL A 111 4.99 3.96 -4.01
CA VAL A 111 4.61 5.38 -3.99
C VAL A 111 5.87 6.23 -4.10
N ARG A 112 5.74 7.46 -4.59
CA ARG A 112 6.79 8.50 -4.59
C ARG A 112 6.18 9.87 -4.33
N GLY A 113 7.03 10.83 -3.96
CA GLY A 113 6.62 12.16 -3.48
C GLY A 113 6.89 12.34 -1.99
#